data_AF-A0A925S9I1-F1
#
_entry.id   AF-A0A925S9I1-F1
#
_cell.length_a   1.000
_cell.length_b   1.000
_cell.length_c   1.000
_cell.angle_alpha   90.00
_cell.angle_beta   90.00
_cell.angle_gamma   90.00
#
_symmetry.space_group_name_H-M   'P 1'
#
loop_
_entity.id
_entity.type
_entity.pdbx_description
1 polymer ?
#
loop_
_entity_poly.entity_id
_entity_poly.type
_entity_poly.pdbx_seq_one_letter_code
_entity_poly.pdbx_strand_id
1 'polypeptide(L)'
;MNQSKSVIGSAFCAISAFTIIVGTSFAVSAGETAKPIQKESGDIQIKPRTINDKYIGGNTPSPRSMRSFKLGTARQNQGHYRESLSAFDQAIAIDPKFAAAYVRRGESLLELDDHKAAMANFSKAIQLVPTDWLSYKLRGRIYFEQNDYEKAISDFSASIKYAKNPHHKAEMYKNRGKMYANLGKHDLALADLTKSVTLEPFNAR
;
A
#
# COMPACT_ATOMS: atom_id res chain seq x y z
N MET A 1 -19.44 -59.28 -8.62
CA MET A 1 -20.41 -59.73 -7.60
C MET A 1 -19.81 -60.90 -6.82
N ASN A 2 -19.31 -60.67 -5.61
CA ASN A 2 -19.70 -61.52 -4.48
C ASN A 2 -19.27 -60.86 -3.17
N GLN A 3 -20.27 -60.61 -2.34
CA GLN A 3 -20.20 -59.99 -1.03
C GLN A 3 -20.01 -61.05 0.05
N SER A 4 -19.43 -60.60 1.16
CA SER A 4 -19.60 -61.09 2.52
C SER A 4 -18.94 -62.42 2.90
N LYS A 5 -18.17 -62.40 3.99
CA LYS A 5 -18.66 -62.86 5.31
C LYS A 5 -17.63 -62.58 6.40
N SER A 6 -18.17 -62.50 7.61
CA SER A 6 -17.55 -62.89 8.90
C SER A 6 -16.92 -61.75 9.70
N VAL A 7 -17.11 -61.59 11.01
CA VAL A 7 -18.01 -62.18 12.03
C VAL A 7 -17.94 -61.20 13.21
N ILE A 8 -19.04 -61.02 13.94
CA ILE A 8 -19.12 -60.26 15.20
C ILE A 8 -18.96 -61.26 16.35
N GLY A 9 -18.13 -60.94 17.34
CA GLY A 9 -17.98 -61.73 18.57
C GLY A 9 -17.42 -60.89 19.72
N SER A 10 -18.34 -60.37 20.53
CA SER A 10 -18.14 -59.64 21.80
C SER A 10 -17.80 -60.58 22.96
N ALA A 11 -16.97 -60.15 23.93
CA ALA A 11 -17.25 -60.25 25.38
C ALA A 11 -16.02 -59.98 26.30
N PHE A 12 -16.23 -59.02 27.22
CA PHE A 12 -15.86 -59.01 28.65
C PHE A 12 -14.39 -59.01 29.15
N CYS A 13 -13.98 -57.80 29.58
CA CYS A 13 -13.67 -57.39 30.97
C CYS A 13 -12.72 -58.23 31.85
N ALA A 14 -11.56 -57.65 32.19
CA ALA A 14 -10.94 -57.78 33.51
C ALA A 14 -10.04 -56.57 33.82
N ILE A 15 -10.16 -56.07 35.04
CA ILE A 15 -9.51 -54.90 35.64
C ILE A 15 -8.16 -55.31 36.25
N SER A 16 -7.09 -54.52 36.04
CA SER A 16 -6.11 -54.21 37.12
C SER A 16 -5.05 -53.18 36.69
N ALA A 17 -5.15 -52.03 37.36
CA ALA A 17 -4.13 -51.07 37.79
C ALA A 17 -2.65 -51.21 37.33
N PHE A 18 -2.13 -50.15 36.69
CA PHE A 18 -0.96 -49.36 37.14
C PHE A 18 -0.86 -48.12 36.21
N THR A 19 -1.18 -46.91 36.70
CA THR A 19 -0.22 -45.90 37.20
C THR A 19 0.38 -45.00 36.10
N ILE A 20 -0.12 -43.74 36.06
CA ILE A 20 0.59 -42.45 35.84
C ILE A 20 1.16 -42.23 34.42
N ILE A 21 0.48 -41.48 33.55
CA ILE A 21 0.37 -40.01 33.44
C ILE A 21 1.56 -39.37 32.68
N VAL A 22 1.17 -38.76 31.54
CA VAL A 22 1.77 -37.73 30.66
C VAL A 22 3.17 -37.96 30.08
N GLY A 23 3.44 -37.62 28.81
CA GLY A 23 2.72 -36.73 27.91
C GLY A 23 2.95 -37.11 26.45
N THR A 24 1.92 -36.86 25.67
CA THR A 24 1.74 -37.12 24.25
C THR A 24 2.92 -36.69 23.39
N SER A 25 3.43 -37.64 22.61
CA SER A 25 4.15 -37.41 21.36
C SER A 25 3.33 -36.48 20.45
N PHE A 26 3.90 -35.34 20.08
CA PHE A 26 3.47 -34.63 18.87
C PHE A 26 4.46 -34.93 17.76
N ALA A 27 3.98 -35.68 16.77
CA ALA A 27 4.66 -35.94 15.52
C ALA A 27 4.85 -34.63 14.75
N VAL A 28 6.09 -34.33 14.36
CA VAL A 28 6.40 -33.30 13.37
C VAL A 28 6.02 -33.86 12.00
N SER A 29 4.87 -33.43 11.49
CA SER A 29 4.48 -33.63 10.11
C SER A 29 5.15 -32.59 9.24
N ALA A 30 6.14 -33.01 8.45
CA ALA A 30 6.64 -32.26 7.32
C ALA A 30 5.52 -32.06 6.29
N GLY A 31 5.31 -30.82 5.84
CA GLY A 31 4.43 -30.53 4.71
C GLY A 31 3.54 -29.30 4.88
N GLU A 32 4.11 -28.13 5.09
CA GLU A 32 3.42 -26.87 4.78
C GLU A 32 4.13 -26.20 3.61
N THR A 33 3.65 -26.50 2.41
CA THR A 33 3.93 -25.71 1.22
C THR A 33 3.47 -24.27 1.48
N ALA A 34 4.40 -23.31 1.37
CA ALA A 34 4.09 -21.89 1.46
C ALA A 34 2.91 -21.54 0.53
N LYS A 35 1.77 -21.14 1.11
CA LYS A 35 0.64 -20.61 0.35
C LYS A 35 1.10 -19.36 -0.41
N PRO A 36 0.78 -19.22 -1.70
CA PRO A 36 1.07 -17.99 -2.42
C PRO A 36 0.35 -16.83 -1.73
N ILE A 37 1.09 -15.78 -1.42
CA ILE A 37 0.58 -14.53 -0.86
C ILE A 37 -0.46 -14.03 -1.86
N GLN A 38 -1.73 -14.09 -1.47
CA GLN A 38 -2.81 -13.57 -2.28
C GLN A 38 -2.55 -12.08 -2.53
N LYS A 39 -2.75 -11.62 -3.76
CA LYS A 39 -2.83 -10.20 -4.07
C LYS A 39 -3.94 -9.61 -3.19
N GLU A 40 -3.57 -9.01 -2.07
CA GLU A 40 -4.37 -7.96 -1.48
C GLU A 40 -4.33 -6.79 -2.47
N SER A 41 -5.17 -6.86 -3.50
CA SER A 41 -5.80 -5.67 -4.07
C SER A 41 -6.64 -5.07 -2.94
N GLY A 42 -5.94 -4.45 -1.99
CA GLY A 42 -6.55 -3.73 -0.91
C GLY A 42 -7.26 -2.55 -1.51
N ASP A 43 -8.59 -2.59 -1.47
CA ASP A 43 -9.46 -1.42 -1.60
C ASP A 43 -9.07 -0.42 -0.51
N ILE A 44 -7.98 0.32 -0.73
CA ILE A 44 -7.65 1.48 0.08
C ILE A 44 -8.55 2.56 -0.48
N GLN A 45 -9.70 2.75 0.16
CA GLN A 45 -10.44 3.99 0.03
C GLN A 45 -9.48 5.14 0.28
N ILE A 46 -9.04 5.79 -0.80
CA ILE A 46 -8.35 7.06 -0.72
C ILE A 46 -9.43 8.05 -0.29
N LYS A 47 -9.62 8.17 1.03
CA LYS A 47 -10.52 9.18 1.59
C LYS A 47 -10.10 10.52 0.99
N PRO A 48 -11.03 11.27 0.36
CA PRO A 48 -10.69 12.50 -0.31
C PRO A 48 -10.07 13.46 0.71
N ARG A 49 -8.80 13.79 0.50
CA ARG A 49 -8.05 14.66 1.40
C ARG A 49 -8.75 16.01 1.46
N THR A 50 -9.16 16.42 2.67
CA THR A 50 -9.56 17.79 2.96
C THR A 50 -8.43 18.71 2.51
N ILE A 51 -8.79 19.78 1.79
CA ILE A 51 -7.92 20.74 1.07
C ILE A 51 -6.96 21.52 2.03
N ASN A 52 -6.89 21.13 3.31
CA ASN A 52 -6.35 21.93 4.40
C ASN A 52 -4.83 21.82 4.64
N ASP A 53 -4.08 21.00 3.89
CA ASP A 53 -2.62 21.18 3.76
C ASP A 53 -2.35 22.15 2.60
N LYS A 54 -2.62 23.42 2.90
CA LYS A 54 -2.61 24.62 2.05
C LYS A 54 -1.41 24.62 1.06
N TYR A 55 -1.71 24.23 -0.19
CA TYR A 55 -0.85 24.26 -1.39
C TYR A 55 0.63 23.94 -1.14
N ILE A 56 0.90 22.64 -1.19
CA ILE A 56 2.23 22.00 -1.13
C ILE A 56 3.24 22.80 -1.98
N GLY A 57 4.24 23.43 -1.35
CA GLY A 57 5.46 23.85 -2.03
C GLY A 57 5.61 25.31 -2.47
N GLY A 58 4.79 26.25 -2.02
CA GLY A 58 5.16 27.67 -2.05
C GLY A 58 4.72 28.50 -3.27
N ASN A 59 4.01 27.93 -4.25
CA ASN A 59 3.29 28.73 -5.25
C ASN A 59 1.79 28.71 -4.95
N THR A 60 1.22 29.88 -4.69
CA THR A 60 -0.22 30.07 -4.61
C THR A 60 -0.81 29.98 -6.02
N PRO A 61 -1.62 28.97 -6.34
CA PRO A 61 -2.21 28.84 -7.66
C PRO A 61 -3.15 30.00 -7.96
N SER A 62 -3.24 30.40 -9.23
CA SER A 62 -4.18 31.45 -9.63
C SER A 62 -5.63 31.10 -9.26
N PRO A 63 -6.50 32.08 -8.94
CA PRO A 63 -7.92 31.80 -8.69
C PRO A 63 -8.63 31.07 -9.84
N ARG A 64 -8.19 31.33 -11.08
CA ARG A 64 -8.74 30.67 -12.28
C ARG A 64 -8.33 29.20 -12.35
N SER A 65 -7.04 28.88 -12.16
CA SER A 65 -6.57 27.47 -12.12
C SER A 65 -7.17 26.71 -10.94
N MET A 66 -7.38 27.39 -9.81
CA MET A 66 -8.04 26.82 -8.63
C MET A 66 -9.47 26.34 -8.91
N ARG A 67 -10.23 27.09 -9.73
CA ARG A 67 -11.61 26.70 -10.08
C ARG A 67 -11.62 25.36 -10.83
N SER A 68 -10.81 25.22 -11.87
CA SER A 68 -10.70 23.97 -12.64
C SER A 68 -10.13 22.82 -11.79
N PHE A 69 -9.15 23.10 -10.93
CA PHE A 69 -8.61 22.10 -10.01
C PHE A 69 -9.64 21.56 -9.02
N LYS A 70 -10.48 22.44 -8.44
CA LYS A 70 -11.58 22.04 -7.55
C LYS A 70 -12.61 21.17 -8.29
N LEU A 71 -12.94 21.53 -9.54
CA LEU A 71 -13.82 20.72 -10.37
C LEU A 71 -13.23 19.33 -10.63
N GLY A 72 -11.95 19.24 -11.02
CA GLY A 72 -11.28 17.96 -11.24
C GLY A 72 -11.24 17.11 -9.98
N THR A 73 -10.95 17.71 -8.83
CA THR A 73 -10.97 17.02 -7.53
C THR A 73 -12.36 16.51 -7.19
N ALA A 74 -13.42 17.30 -7.44
CA ALA A 74 -14.79 16.87 -7.20
C ALA A 74 -15.18 15.67 -8.09
N ARG A 75 -14.77 15.67 -9.37
CA ARG A 75 -14.99 14.54 -10.29
C ARG A 75 -14.22 13.29 -9.88
N GLN A 76 -12.96 13.45 -9.48
CA GLN A 76 -12.13 12.37 -8.96
C GLN A 76 -12.76 11.72 -7.72
N ASN A 77 -13.29 12.52 -6.79
CA ASN A 77 -13.97 12.02 -5.59
C ASN A 77 -15.29 11.28 -5.90
N GLN A 78 -15.88 11.50 -7.08
CA GLN A 78 -17.05 10.78 -7.58
C GLN A 78 -16.66 9.53 -8.39
N GLY A 79 -15.37 9.22 -8.55
CA GLY A 79 -14.88 8.14 -9.41
C GLY A 79 -14.89 8.46 -10.91
N HIS A 80 -15.23 9.69 -11.30
CA HIS A 80 -15.24 10.13 -12.69
C HIS A 80 -13.83 10.52 -13.16
N TYR A 81 -12.92 9.55 -13.17
CA TYR A 81 -11.48 9.79 -13.42
C TYR A 81 -11.19 10.32 -14.83
N ARG A 82 -11.91 9.88 -15.86
CA ARG A 82 -11.73 10.46 -17.22
C ARG A 82 -12.16 11.91 -17.29
N GLU A 83 -13.24 12.29 -16.61
CA GLU A 83 -13.73 13.66 -16.57
C GLU A 83 -12.81 14.57 -15.75
N SER A 84 -12.21 14.05 -14.67
CA SER A 84 -11.27 14.82 -13.85
C SER A 84 -10.03 15.22 -14.64
N LEU A 85 -9.55 14.39 -15.58
CA LEU A 85 -8.39 14.72 -16.43
C LEU A 85 -8.57 16.04 -17.18
N SER A 86 -9.72 16.25 -17.82
CA SER A 86 -9.99 17.49 -18.57
C SER A 86 -9.95 18.73 -17.66
N ALA A 87 -10.51 18.61 -16.46
CA ALA A 87 -10.48 19.71 -15.49
C ALA A 87 -9.06 19.97 -14.95
N PHE A 88 -8.23 18.93 -14.76
CA PHE A 88 -6.82 19.11 -14.39
C PHE A 88 -5.98 19.65 -15.54
N ASP A 89 -6.23 19.24 -16.78
CA ASP A 89 -5.59 19.78 -17.98
C ASP A 89 -5.84 21.30 -18.08
N GLN A 90 -7.07 21.74 -17.85
CA GLN A 90 -7.39 23.18 -17.78
C GLN A 90 -6.65 23.89 -16.64
N ALA A 91 -6.59 23.29 -15.44
CA ALA A 91 -5.88 23.89 -14.32
C ALA A 91 -4.37 24.07 -14.62
N ILE A 92 -3.76 23.07 -15.27
CA ILE A 92 -2.35 23.07 -15.69
C ILE A 92 -2.11 24.06 -16.84
N ALA A 93 -3.04 24.16 -17.80
CA ALA A 93 -2.92 25.12 -18.90
C ALA A 93 -2.96 26.57 -18.39
N ILE A 94 -3.77 26.85 -17.38
CA ILE A 94 -3.85 28.17 -16.74
C ILE A 94 -2.62 28.42 -15.87
N ASP A 95 -2.14 27.41 -15.15
CA ASP A 95 -1.00 27.51 -14.23
C ASP A 95 -0.08 26.29 -14.34
N PRO A 96 0.93 26.33 -15.24
CA PRO A 96 1.86 25.21 -15.44
C PRO A 96 2.78 24.92 -14.25
N LYS A 97 2.78 25.78 -13.22
CA LYS A 97 3.56 25.59 -11.98
C LYS A 97 2.70 25.01 -10.85
N PHE A 98 1.44 24.68 -11.11
CA PHE A 98 0.54 24.13 -10.12
C PHE A 98 0.79 22.64 -9.85
N ALA A 99 1.80 22.34 -9.03
CA ALA A 99 2.24 20.97 -8.74
C ALA A 99 1.11 20.03 -8.29
N ALA A 100 0.18 20.49 -7.46
CA ALA A 100 -0.92 19.66 -6.98
C ALA A 100 -1.87 19.21 -8.12
N ALA A 101 -2.02 19.99 -9.19
CA ALA A 101 -2.80 19.59 -10.35
C ALA A 101 -2.15 18.41 -11.10
N TYR A 102 -0.82 18.42 -11.23
CA TYR A 102 -0.07 17.27 -11.76
C TYR A 102 -0.24 16.03 -10.86
N VAL A 103 -0.15 16.17 -9.53
CA VAL A 103 -0.37 15.03 -8.61
C VAL A 103 -1.75 14.43 -8.79
N ARG A 104 -2.81 15.24 -8.73
CA ARG A 104 -4.20 14.76 -8.83
C ARG A 104 -4.53 14.16 -10.20
N ARG A 105 -3.97 14.74 -11.27
CA ARG A 105 -4.04 14.18 -12.61
C ARG A 105 -3.34 12.82 -12.68
N GLY A 106 -2.15 12.72 -12.09
CA GLY A 106 -1.39 11.46 -12.00
C GLY A 106 -2.15 10.38 -11.24
N GLU A 107 -2.79 10.71 -10.12
CA GLU A 107 -3.66 9.77 -9.39
C GLU A 107 -4.83 9.32 -10.26
N SER A 108 -5.52 10.23 -10.95
CA SER A 108 -6.63 9.87 -11.86
C SER A 108 -6.16 8.97 -13.02
N LEU A 109 -4.91 9.13 -13.48
CA LEU A 109 -4.32 8.26 -14.50
C LEU A 109 -3.98 6.87 -13.94
N LEU A 110 -3.56 6.76 -12.68
CA LEU A 110 -3.38 5.46 -12.03
C LEU A 110 -4.67 4.68 -11.90
N GLU A 111 -5.76 5.35 -11.55
CA GLU A 111 -7.08 4.73 -11.49
C GLU A 111 -7.60 4.30 -12.88
N LEU A 112 -6.94 4.75 -13.95
CA LEU A 112 -7.19 4.37 -15.34
C LEU A 112 -6.11 3.43 -15.90
N ASP A 113 -5.25 2.86 -15.05
CA ASP A 113 -4.11 1.99 -15.39
C ASP A 113 -3.04 2.62 -16.32
N ASP A 114 -3.05 3.95 -16.52
CA ASP A 114 -2.00 4.63 -17.29
C ASP A 114 -0.81 4.99 -16.40
N HIS A 115 -0.05 3.96 -16.02
CA HIS A 115 1.11 4.07 -15.13
C HIS A 115 2.20 4.97 -15.73
N LYS A 116 2.40 4.93 -17.05
CA LYS A 116 3.42 5.73 -17.74
C LYS A 116 3.10 7.22 -17.67
N ALA A 117 1.86 7.61 -17.98
CA ALA A 117 1.47 9.01 -17.88
C ALA A 117 1.42 9.48 -16.42
N ALA A 118 1.00 8.62 -15.48
CA ALA A 118 1.02 8.93 -14.06
C ALA A 118 2.45 9.23 -13.55
N MET A 119 3.43 8.38 -13.89
CA MET A 119 4.84 8.59 -13.55
C MET A 119 5.38 9.92 -14.05
N ALA A 120 5.01 10.32 -15.28
CA ALA A 120 5.42 11.60 -15.85
C ALA A 120 4.84 12.79 -15.04
N ASN A 121 3.59 12.68 -14.60
CA ASN A 121 2.93 13.70 -13.79
C ASN A 121 3.56 13.82 -12.39
N PHE A 122 3.83 12.70 -11.71
CA PHE A 122 4.51 12.74 -10.41
C PHE A 122 5.94 13.26 -10.52
N SER A 123 6.66 12.90 -11.58
CA SER A 123 7.99 13.44 -11.84
C SER A 123 7.96 14.94 -12.09
N LYS A 124 6.96 15.43 -12.82
CA LYS A 124 6.77 16.88 -13.01
C LYS A 124 6.43 17.60 -11.70
N ALA A 125 5.58 17.01 -10.87
CA ALA A 125 5.26 17.55 -9.55
C ALA A 125 6.51 17.63 -8.64
N ILE A 126 7.37 16.60 -8.65
CA ILE A 126 8.67 16.61 -7.93
C ILE A 126 9.61 17.69 -8.47
N GLN A 127 9.67 17.91 -9.79
CA GLN A 127 10.47 18.99 -10.37
C GLN A 127 10.01 20.37 -9.90
N LEU A 128 8.69 20.56 -9.78
CA LEU A 128 8.10 21.82 -9.31
C LEU A 128 8.26 22.00 -7.79
N VAL A 129 8.11 20.91 -7.03
CA VAL A 129 8.21 20.89 -5.58
C VAL A 129 9.04 19.67 -5.13
N PRO A 130 10.37 19.81 -5.01
CA PRO A 130 11.27 18.72 -4.65
C PRO A 130 11.08 18.15 -3.24
N THR A 131 10.22 18.77 -2.44
CA THR A 131 9.90 18.35 -1.07
C THR A 131 8.50 17.75 -0.95
N ASP A 132 7.80 17.52 -2.07
CA ASP A 132 6.48 16.90 -2.04
C ASP A 132 6.59 15.38 -1.81
N TRP A 133 6.47 14.98 -0.54
CA TRP A 133 6.49 13.59 -0.13
C TRP A 133 5.44 12.73 -0.84
N LEU A 134 4.28 13.30 -1.22
CA LEU A 134 3.20 12.54 -1.83
C LEU A 134 3.56 12.10 -3.25
N SER A 135 4.16 12.98 -4.05
CA SER A 135 4.62 12.63 -5.40
C SER A 135 5.68 11.52 -5.38
N TYR A 136 6.61 11.56 -4.41
CA TYR A 136 7.56 10.47 -4.21
C TYR A 136 6.86 9.17 -3.82
N LYS A 137 5.91 9.22 -2.87
CA LYS A 137 5.12 8.04 -2.47
C LYS A 137 4.44 7.39 -3.69
N LEU A 138 3.73 8.19 -4.48
CA LEU A 138 2.91 7.69 -5.59
C LEU A 138 3.78 7.12 -6.71
N ARG A 139 4.91 7.77 -7.03
CA ARG A 139 5.86 7.24 -8.01
C ARG A 139 6.57 5.97 -7.51
N GLY A 140 6.93 5.93 -6.23
CA GLY A 140 7.48 4.74 -5.58
C GLY A 140 6.54 3.54 -5.62
N ARG A 141 5.22 3.76 -5.50
CA ARG A 141 4.19 2.72 -5.67
C ARG A 141 4.24 2.11 -7.08
N ILE A 142 4.35 2.94 -8.11
CA ILE A 142 4.43 2.45 -9.50
C ILE A 142 5.69 1.62 -9.72
N TYR A 143 6.84 2.08 -9.21
CA TYR A 143 8.08 1.30 -9.28
C TYR A 143 7.95 -0.05 -8.57
N PHE A 144 7.27 -0.08 -7.41
CA PHE A 144 6.99 -1.33 -6.73
C PHE A 144 6.14 -2.29 -7.58
N GLU A 145 5.06 -1.81 -8.19
CA GLU A 145 4.20 -2.62 -9.07
C GLU A 145 4.95 -3.14 -10.31
N GLN A 146 5.98 -2.42 -10.75
CA GLN A 146 6.90 -2.83 -11.82
C GLN A 146 8.05 -3.73 -11.33
N ASN A 147 8.08 -4.09 -10.05
CA ASN A 147 9.17 -4.82 -9.38
C ASN A 147 10.55 -4.14 -9.44
N ASP A 148 10.59 -2.82 -9.69
CA ASP A 148 11.81 -2.01 -9.60
C ASP A 148 11.98 -1.54 -8.14
N TYR A 149 12.35 -2.50 -7.29
CA TYR A 149 12.39 -2.31 -5.83
C TYR A 149 13.44 -1.27 -5.42
N GLU A 150 14.56 -1.17 -6.13
CA GLU A 150 15.61 -0.18 -5.87
C GLU A 150 15.09 1.25 -6.06
N LYS A 151 14.40 1.55 -7.17
CA LYS A 151 13.82 2.88 -7.38
C LYS A 151 12.66 3.14 -6.42
N ALA A 152 11.84 2.13 -6.13
CA ALA A 152 10.78 2.24 -5.15
C ALA A 152 11.34 2.61 -3.75
N ILE A 153 12.42 1.94 -3.32
CA ILE A 153 13.11 2.25 -2.05
C ILE A 153 13.62 3.68 -2.02
N SER A 154 14.22 4.16 -3.11
CA SER A 154 14.72 5.52 -3.23
C SER A 154 13.60 6.56 -3.05
N ASP A 155 12.49 6.37 -3.77
CA ASP A 155 11.32 7.26 -3.68
C ASP A 155 10.63 7.18 -2.32
N PHE A 156 10.45 5.99 -1.74
CA PHE A 156 9.90 5.87 -0.38
C PHE A 156 10.81 6.52 0.67
N SER A 157 12.13 6.43 0.51
CA SER A 157 13.09 7.10 1.40
C SER A 157 12.98 8.63 1.32
N ALA A 158 12.83 9.18 0.11
CA ALA A 158 12.57 10.60 -0.09
C ALA A 158 11.21 11.02 0.51
N SER A 159 10.18 10.21 0.33
CA SER A 159 8.86 10.44 0.93
C SER A 159 8.92 10.49 2.47
N ILE A 160 9.58 9.52 3.11
CA ILE A 160 9.80 9.48 4.56
C ILE A 160 10.53 10.74 5.05
N LYS A 161 11.56 11.18 4.31
CA LYS A 161 12.35 12.38 4.63
C LYS A 161 11.48 13.64 4.69
N TYR A 162 10.56 13.81 3.74
CA TYR A 162 9.78 15.04 3.61
C TYR A 162 8.41 15.02 4.28
N ALA A 163 7.86 13.84 4.56
CA ALA A 163 6.60 13.72 5.29
C ALA A 163 6.74 14.32 6.69
N LYS A 164 5.74 15.09 7.14
CA LYS A 164 5.69 15.65 8.50
C LYS A 164 4.84 14.80 9.44
N ASN A 165 3.77 14.20 8.91
CA ASN A 165 2.83 13.39 9.68
C ASN A 165 3.43 12.00 9.99
N PRO A 166 3.55 11.59 11.26
CA PRO A 166 4.00 10.26 11.65
C PRO A 166 3.23 9.11 10.98
N HIS A 167 1.92 9.25 10.79
CA HIS A 167 1.09 8.24 10.12
C HIS A 167 1.49 8.05 8.65
N HIS A 168 1.76 9.14 7.92
CA HIS A 168 2.25 9.01 6.54
C HIS A 168 3.64 8.35 6.51
N LYS A 169 4.50 8.66 7.49
CA LYS A 169 5.81 7.99 7.59
C LYS A 169 5.64 6.50 7.85
N ALA A 170 4.72 6.11 8.75
CA ALA A 170 4.45 4.72 9.06
C ALA A 170 4.13 3.90 7.79
N GLU A 171 3.16 4.37 6.99
CA GLU A 171 2.80 3.75 5.70
C GLU A 171 4.03 3.56 4.79
N MET A 172 4.91 4.56 4.71
CA MET A 172 6.10 4.52 3.86
C MET A 172 7.20 3.62 4.40
N TYR A 173 7.39 3.56 5.72
CA TYR A 173 8.25 2.56 6.34
C TYR A 173 7.73 1.15 6.06
N LYS A 174 6.42 0.91 6.18
CA LYS A 174 5.83 -0.40 5.84
C LYS A 174 6.13 -0.78 4.40
N ASN A 175 5.88 0.13 3.46
CA ASN A 175 6.10 -0.13 2.04
C ASN A 175 7.58 -0.36 1.74
N ARG A 176 8.51 0.46 2.25
CA ARG A 176 9.94 0.26 2.05
C ARG A 176 10.46 -1.02 2.69
N GLY A 177 9.94 -1.40 3.86
CA GLY A 177 10.23 -2.68 4.51
C GLY A 177 9.83 -3.88 3.65
N LYS A 178 8.66 -3.83 3.00
CA LYS A 178 8.26 -4.85 2.00
C LYS A 178 9.26 -4.92 0.84
N MET A 179 9.78 -3.80 0.36
CA MET A 179 10.76 -3.79 -0.74
C MET A 179 12.07 -4.47 -0.30
N TYR A 180 12.56 -4.14 0.89
CA TYR A 180 13.75 -4.78 1.45
C TYR A 180 13.57 -6.28 1.62
N ALA A 181 12.38 -6.74 2.04
CA ALA A 181 12.07 -8.16 2.14
C ALA A 181 12.13 -8.86 0.77
N ASN A 182 11.59 -8.25 -0.28
CA ASN A 182 11.67 -8.80 -1.65
C ASN A 182 13.12 -8.87 -2.17
N LEU A 183 13.99 -7.96 -1.73
CA LEU A 183 15.42 -7.97 -2.04
C LEU A 183 16.25 -8.87 -1.11
N GLY A 184 15.64 -9.63 -0.20
CA GLY A 184 16.33 -10.49 0.78
C GLY A 184 17.07 -9.73 1.90
N LYS A 185 16.85 -8.42 2.02
CA LYS A 185 17.47 -7.56 3.04
C LYS A 185 16.67 -7.58 4.33
N HIS A 186 16.60 -8.74 4.97
CA HIS A 186 15.69 -9.01 6.09
C HIS A 186 15.91 -8.10 7.30
N ASP A 187 17.16 -7.75 7.64
CA ASP A 187 17.46 -6.86 8.77
C ASP A 187 16.87 -5.45 8.56
N LEU A 188 17.03 -4.92 7.34
CA LEU A 188 16.47 -3.62 6.96
C LEU A 188 14.94 -3.68 6.89
N ALA A 189 14.38 -4.78 6.39
CA ALA A 189 12.94 -4.99 6.35
C ALA A 189 12.33 -4.98 7.75
N LEU A 190 12.94 -5.73 8.69
CA LEU A 190 12.50 -5.79 10.08
C LEU A 190 12.56 -4.40 10.73
N ALA A 191 13.68 -3.69 10.58
CA ALA A 191 13.84 -2.35 11.13
C ALA A 191 12.74 -1.38 10.64
N ASP A 192 12.44 -1.39 9.34
CA ASP A 192 11.40 -0.55 8.75
C ASP A 192 9.99 -0.94 9.20
N LEU A 193 9.68 -2.25 9.24
CA LEU A 193 8.38 -2.73 9.70
C LEU A 193 8.15 -2.41 11.19
N THR A 194 9.16 -2.59 12.04
CA THR A 194 9.11 -2.16 13.44
C THR A 194 8.88 -0.66 13.52
N LYS A 195 9.60 0.14 12.71
CA LYS A 195 9.41 1.59 12.70
C LYS A 195 7.99 1.99 12.29
N SER A 196 7.40 1.30 11.30
CA SER A 196 6.01 1.50 10.91
C SER A 196 5.06 1.31 12.08
N VAL A 197 5.16 0.18 12.78
CA VAL A 197 4.28 -0.13 13.93
C VAL A 197 4.44 0.89 15.05
N THR A 198 5.66 1.36 15.33
CA THR A 198 5.88 2.38 16.37
C THR A 198 5.28 3.76 16.04
N LEU A 199 5.06 4.06 14.75
CA LEU A 199 4.57 5.36 14.29
C LEU A 199 3.06 5.39 14.06
N GLU A 200 2.40 4.24 13.92
CA GLU A 200 0.94 4.18 13.97
C GLU A 200 0.49 4.41 15.42
N PRO A 201 -0.26 5.50 15.72
CA PRO A 201 -0.77 5.70 17.07
C PRO A 201 -1.70 4.54 17.42
N PHE A 202 -1.37 3.83 18.51
CA PHE A 202 -2.10 2.69 19.09
C PHE A 202 -3.60 2.64 18.75
N ASN A 203 -3.97 1.79 17.80
CA ASN A 203 -5.26 1.06 17.80
C ASN A 203 -5.18 -0.14 18.77
N ALA A 204 -4.59 0.06 19.95
CA ALA A 204 -4.76 -0.86 21.07
C ALA A 204 -5.77 -0.24 22.04
N ARG A 205 -7.06 -0.49 21.77
CA ARG A 205 -8.12 -0.55 22.77
C ARG A 205 -9.05 -1.69 22.39
#